data_AF-A0A2T9ZHM0-F1
#
_entry.id   AF-A0A2T9ZHM0-F1
#
_cell.length_a   1.000
_cell.length_b   1.000
_cell.length_c   1.000
_cell.angle_alpha   90.00
_cell.angle_beta   90.00
_cell.angle_gamma   90.00
#
_symmetry.space_group_name_H-M   'P 1'
#
loop_
_entity.id
_entity.type
_entity.pdbx_description
1 polymer ?
#
loop_
_entity_poly.entity_id
_entity_poly.type
_entity_poly.pdbx_seq_one_letter_code
_entity_poly.pdbx_strand_id
1 'polypeptide(L)'
;MSTVSRIGRAGNDPRPLRDPQFQYEAKLKIINYLGANRFPNDISIKSLESPTNKIIEDIFKFIYGRIDPYFVYGRKIEDDIETILRVIEYPYLDGISKSKLRVLSSSNSWNVVLGFLVWMVELNEIADRMESSRAPDNLFSNPGSKFEERVFYQYLVKAYPIWLNGDEEPGYIEDELSNQFLEQTKNAQEQNQLYEAQLKELQDELDKLLTEKPPLSIENEKKALFESDKEKLLAYCNKIERKQPKLRAAIEKLSADVESESKELDSIMNEIGIVTKVVNEQQISVVEVDKMSSERDRLIKVLDEIEQRANQKQEEIWEKESKIQQTVYEIDDLELKYNENVKALNKLPPENAETQKDIFENLTIKINTSASNPGQICEPNIKSEIEPKLYKVRELLIGESHKMQSQIFAIKQESSQLEDLINETSETLAELNKQAKRHQEMCSELRSSILEESLAPSMEIDNLEKEIFLIEKATAKIENQAKHEHTASKTRFGSITRTYNEHSSSLSKELVDSLDNVLKMQAHVKSRFAQSLKLFNQ
;
A
#
# COMPACT_ATOMS: atom_id res chain seq x y z
N MET A 1 9.89 66.95 -5.80
CA MET A 1 9.85 68.21 -5.02
C MET A 1 8.78 68.09 -3.94
N SER A 2 8.94 68.79 -2.82
CA SER A 2 7.96 69.06 -1.75
C SER A 2 7.04 67.95 -1.23
N THR A 3 7.47 67.35 -0.11
CA THR A 3 6.69 67.30 1.15
C THR A 3 5.18 67.04 1.06
N VAL A 4 4.77 65.77 1.14
CA VAL A 4 3.47 65.41 1.70
C VAL A 4 3.52 65.69 3.21
N SER A 5 2.72 66.62 3.70
CA SER A 5 2.64 66.93 5.14
C SER A 5 1.23 67.32 5.55
N ARG A 6 0.84 66.89 6.75
CA ARG A 6 -0.46 67.07 7.43
C ARG A 6 -1.62 66.22 6.88
N ILE A 7 -1.67 65.00 7.41
CA ILE A 7 -2.95 64.35 7.74
C ILE A 7 -3.74 65.36 8.61
N GLY A 8 -4.88 65.83 8.10
CA GLY A 8 -5.78 66.70 8.84
C GLY A 8 -6.39 65.96 10.04
N ARG A 9 -6.59 66.66 11.16
CA ARG A 9 -7.46 66.15 12.23
C ARG A 9 -8.87 65.98 11.65
N ALA A 10 -9.52 64.86 11.96
CA ALA A 10 -10.92 64.64 11.61
C ALA A 10 -11.77 65.87 12.02
N GLY A 11 -12.51 66.44 11.05
CA GLY A 11 -13.32 67.66 11.21
C GLY A 11 -12.78 68.93 10.52
N ASN A 12 -11.53 68.97 10.04
CA ASN A 12 -11.01 70.11 9.27
C ASN A 12 -10.86 69.80 7.77
N ASP A 13 -11.37 70.70 6.91
CA ASP A 13 -11.21 70.63 5.46
C ASP A 13 -9.72 70.65 5.06
N PRO A 14 -9.20 69.60 4.38
CA PRO A 14 -7.80 69.52 3.97
C PRO A 14 -7.49 70.35 2.72
N ARG A 15 -8.52 70.86 2.01
CA ARG A 15 -8.32 71.59 0.75
C ARG A 15 -7.84 73.01 1.03
N PRO A 16 -6.91 73.55 0.23
CA PRO A 16 -6.35 74.88 0.45
C PRO A 16 -7.32 75.98 -0.06
N LEU A 17 -8.49 76.11 0.57
CA LEU A 17 -9.57 77.03 0.14
C LEU A 17 -9.16 78.51 0.03
N ARG A 18 -8.03 78.91 0.63
CA ARG A 18 -7.47 80.27 0.58
C ARG A 18 -6.31 80.44 -0.41
N ASP A 19 -5.86 79.36 -1.05
CA ASP A 19 -4.80 79.41 -2.03
C ASP A 19 -5.31 79.95 -3.38
N PRO A 20 -4.71 81.00 -3.96
CA PRO A 20 -5.19 81.58 -5.22
C PRO A 20 -5.17 80.61 -6.41
N GLN A 21 -4.21 79.67 -6.46
CA GLN A 21 -4.11 78.69 -7.54
C GLN A 21 -5.27 77.70 -7.47
N PHE A 22 -5.51 77.10 -6.30
CA PHE A 22 -6.69 76.25 -6.06
C PHE A 22 -8.00 76.97 -6.38
N GLN A 23 -8.16 78.25 -5.98
CA GLN A 23 -9.35 79.03 -6.28
C GLN A 23 -9.55 79.28 -7.78
N TYR A 24 -8.48 79.43 -8.56
CA TYR A 24 -8.55 79.61 -10.00
C TYR A 24 -8.99 78.33 -10.71
N GLU A 25 -8.36 77.20 -10.36
CA GLU A 25 -8.72 75.86 -10.87
C GLU A 25 -10.16 75.47 -10.52
N ALA A 26 -10.58 75.74 -9.27
CA ALA A 26 -11.95 75.59 -8.79
C ALA A 26 -12.99 76.33 -9.67
N LYS A 27 -12.74 77.62 -9.95
CA LYS A 27 -13.64 78.44 -10.78
C LYS A 27 -13.69 77.93 -12.22
N LEU A 28 -12.55 77.57 -12.80
CA LEU A 28 -12.48 76.98 -14.15
C LEU A 28 -13.30 75.68 -14.23
N LYS A 29 -13.17 74.78 -13.24
CA LYS A 29 -13.89 73.52 -13.23
C LYS A 29 -15.41 73.72 -13.19
N ILE A 30 -15.89 74.62 -12.32
CA ILE A 30 -17.32 74.99 -12.28
C ILE A 30 -17.78 75.57 -13.62
N ILE A 31 -17.05 76.53 -14.20
CA ILE A 31 -17.42 77.15 -15.49
C ILE A 31 -17.52 76.11 -16.60
N ASN A 32 -16.51 75.23 -16.72
CA ASN A 32 -16.49 74.17 -17.73
C ASN A 32 -17.67 73.21 -17.56
N TYR A 33 -17.99 72.82 -16.32
CA TYR A 33 -19.13 71.95 -16.02
C TYR A 33 -20.48 72.61 -16.36
N LEU A 34 -20.67 73.87 -15.97
CA LEU A 34 -21.89 74.63 -16.26
C LEU A 34 -22.09 74.84 -17.77
N GLY A 35 -21.01 75.14 -18.50
CA GLY A 35 -21.04 75.26 -19.96
C GLY A 35 -21.38 73.94 -20.65
N ALA A 36 -20.74 72.83 -20.25
CA ALA A 36 -21.02 71.50 -20.80
C ALA A 36 -22.48 71.06 -20.60
N ASN A 37 -23.07 71.43 -19.46
CA ASN A 37 -24.43 71.05 -19.08
C ASN A 37 -25.53 72.05 -19.49
N ARG A 38 -25.20 73.08 -20.29
CA ARG A 38 -26.14 74.12 -20.77
C ARG A 38 -26.80 74.93 -19.64
N PHE A 39 -26.00 75.41 -18.68
CA PHE A 39 -26.48 76.37 -17.68
C PHE A 39 -27.08 77.63 -18.35
N PRO A 40 -28.25 78.16 -17.92
CA PRO A 40 -28.94 79.22 -18.67
C PRO A 40 -28.27 80.61 -18.71
N ASN A 41 -27.28 80.90 -17.86
CA ASN A 41 -26.62 82.20 -17.81
C ASN A 41 -25.13 82.07 -18.20
N ASP A 42 -24.61 83.01 -18.99
CA ASP A 42 -23.19 83.05 -19.34
C ASP A 42 -22.32 83.41 -18.11
N ILE A 43 -21.47 82.48 -17.66
CA ILE A 43 -20.53 82.68 -16.55
C ILE A 43 -19.10 82.76 -17.11
N SER A 44 -18.39 83.82 -16.73
CA SER A 44 -16.96 84.00 -17.00
C SER A 44 -16.13 83.95 -15.71
N ILE A 45 -14.82 83.74 -15.83
CA ILE A 45 -13.88 83.73 -14.69
C ILE A 45 -14.03 85.01 -13.85
N LYS A 46 -14.13 86.17 -14.51
CA LYS A 46 -14.34 87.48 -13.87
C LYS A 46 -15.64 87.54 -13.06
N SER A 47 -16.72 86.91 -13.52
CA SER A 47 -17.98 86.86 -12.77
C SER A 47 -17.90 86.03 -11.47
N LEU A 48 -16.91 85.13 -11.36
CA LEU A 48 -16.61 84.34 -10.15
C LEU A 48 -15.46 84.92 -9.30
N GLU A 49 -14.91 86.09 -9.65
CA GLU A 49 -14.00 86.84 -8.78
C GLU A 49 -14.74 87.56 -7.66
N SER A 50 -15.96 88.05 -7.94
CA SER A 50 -16.86 88.67 -6.95
C SER A 50 -18.32 88.46 -7.34
N PRO A 51 -18.82 87.21 -7.26
CA PRO A 51 -20.18 86.86 -7.68
C PRO A 51 -21.24 87.49 -6.76
N THR A 52 -22.41 87.79 -7.31
CA THR A 52 -23.58 88.20 -6.50
C THR A 52 -24.23 86.99 -5.86
N ASN A 53 -24.91 87.17 -4.71
CA ASN A 53 -25.63 86.07 -4.04
C ASN A 53 -26.57 85.33 -5.01
N LYS A 54 -27.33 86.07 -5.84
CA LYS A 54 -28.24 85.47 -6.83
C LYS A 54 -27.52 84.53 -7.81
N ILE A 55 -26.36 84.93 -8.34
CA ILE A 55 -25.59 84.07 -9.26
C ILE A 55 -25.12 82.80 -8.53
N ILE A 56 -24.69 82.92 -7.26
CA ILE A 56 -24.30 81.75 -6.45
C ILE A 56 -25.50 80.82 -6.23
N GLU A 57 -26.67 81.37 -5.90
CA GLU A 57 -27.90 80.59 -5.72
C GLU A 57 -28.31 79.88 -7.02
N ASP A 58 -28.29 80.57 -8.15
CA ASP A 58 -28.65 80.00 -9.46
C ASP A 58 -27.68 78.87 -9.85
N ILE A 59 -26.37 79.04 -9.61
CA ILE A 59 -25.35 78.00 -9.79
C ILE A 59 -25.59 76.80 -8.86
N PHE A 60 -25.81 77.05 -7.57
CA PHE A 60 -26.06 75.99 -6.58
C PHE A 60 -27.32 75.19 -6.93
N LYS A 61 -28.41 75.89 -7.27
CA LYS A 61 -29.69 75.28 -7.65
C LYS A 61 -29.54 74.39 -8.89
N PHE A 62 -28.78 74.83 -9.88
CA PHE A 62 -28.52 74.05 -11.09
C PHE A 62 -27.65 72.82 -10.83
N ILE A 63 -26.57 72.95 -10.05
CA ILE A 63 -25.70 71.82 -9.71
C ILE A 63 -26.46 70.78 -8.87
N TYR A 64 -27.25 71.23 -7.88
CA TYR A 64 -28.04 70.31 -7.05
C TYR A 64 -29.25 69.71 -7.79
N GLY A 65 -29.88 70.46 -8.70
CA GLY A 65 -30.99 69.96 -9.53
C GLY A 65 -30.60 68.81 -10.48
N ARG A 66 -29.30 68.51 -10.61
CA ARG A 66 -28.80 67.29 -11.27
C ARG A 66 -28.68 66.08 -10.32
N ILE A 67 -28.65 66.30 -9.01
CA ILE A 67 -28.68 65.25 -7.97
C ILE A 67 -30.13 64.93 -7.61
N ASP A 68 -30.93 65.96 -7.36
CA ASP A 68 -32.37 65.86 -7.09
C ASP A 68 -33.15 66.87 -7.95
N PRO A 69 -33.68 66.44 -9.12
CA PRO A 69 -34.51 67.28 -9.99
C PRO A 69 -35.85 67.71 -9.37
N TYR A 70 -36.30 67.06 -8.30
CA TYR A 70 -37.63 67.25 -7.70
C TYR A 70 -37.59 68.07 -6.40
N PHE A 71 -36.41 68.54 -5.97
CA PHE A 71 -36.27 69.33 -4.75
C PHE A 71 -36.99 70.69 -4.84
N VAL A 72 -37.82 70.99 -3.85
CA VAL A 72 -38.56 72.26 -3.74
C VAL A 72 -37.87 73.20 -2.74
N TYR A 73 -37.21 74.23 -3.25
CA TYR A 73 -36.55 75.26 -2.44
C TYR A 73 -37.54 76.09 -1.62
N GLY A 74 -37.15 76.39 -0.38
CA GLY A 74 -37.90 77.22 0.54
C GLY A 74 -37.69 78.72 0.32
N ARG A 75 -38.17 79.53 1.28
CA ARG A 75 -38.01 81.00 1.27
C ARG A 75 -36.63 81.49 1.73
N LYS A 76 -35.82 80.61 2.31
CA LYS A 76 -34.51 80.91 2.90
C LYS A 76 -33.48 79.93 2.37
N ILE A 77 -32.80 80.35 1.32
CA ILE A 77 -31.82 79.51 0.64
C ILE A 77 -30.66 79.10 1.56
N GLU A 78 -30.36 79.87 2.62
CA GLU A 78 -29.32 79.51 3.58
C GLU A 78 -29.67 78.29 4.46
N ASP A 79 -30.96 78.13 4.80
CA ASP A 79 -31.45 76.97 5.55
C ASP A 79 -31.55 75.73 4.61
N ASP A 80 -31.92 75.94 3.34
CA ASP A 80 -31.94 74.89 2.31
C ASP A 80 -30.52 74.39 1.98
N ILE A 81 -29.53 75.28 1.79
CA ILE A 81 -28.13 74.92 1.51
C ILE A 81 -27.56 74.05 2.64
N GLU A 82 -27.75 74.42 3.92
CA GLU A 82 -27.29 73.59 5.05
C GLU A 82 -27.96 72.21 5.05
N THR A 83 -29.26 72.15 4.74
CA THR A 83 -30.03 70.89 4.69
C THR A 83 -29.54 70.00 3.56
N ILE A 84 -29.39 70.56 2.36
CA ILE A 84 -28.89 69.86 1.16
C ILE A 84 -27.48 69.32 1.39
N LEU A 85 -26.56 70.16 1.88
CA LEU A 85 -25.19 69.74 2.19
C LEU A 85 -25.16 68.63 3.24
N ARG A 86 -26.13 68.56 4.17
CA ARG A 86 -26.26 67.45 5.12
C ARG A 86 -26.80 66.17 4.47
N VAL A 87 -27.79 66.28 3.58
CA VAL A 87 -28.40 65.14 2.88
C VAL A 87 -27.42 64.47 1.92
N ILE A 88 -26.59 65.23 1.22
CA ILE A 88 -25.52 64.69 0.34
C ILE A 88 -24.24 64.35 1.11
N GLU A 89 -24.28 64.31 2.44
CA GLU A 89 -23.17 63.96 3.34
C GLU A 89 -21.87 64.76 3.08
N TYR A 90 -22.00 66.07 2.87
CA TYR A 90 -20.85 66.95 2.60
C TYR A 90 -19.82 66.90 3.74
N PRO A 91 -18.58 66.39 3.51
CA PRO A 91 -17.67 66.00 4.60
C PRO A 91 -17.17 67.11 5.54
N TYR A 92 -17.39 68.37 5.18
CA TYR A 92 -16.84 69.53 5.89
C TYR A 92 -17.93 70.47 6.42
N LEU A 93 -19.18 69.99 6.52
CA LEU A 93 -20.34 70.79 6.95
C LEU A 93 -20.14 71.43 8.34
N ASP A 94 -19.57 70.69 9.30
CA ASP A 94 -19.32 71.18 10.67
C ASP A 94 -18.38 72.39 10.74
N GLY A 95 -17.54 72.60 9.72
CA GLY A 95 -16.68 73.79 9.59
C GLY A 95 -17.39 75.04 9.03
N ILE A 96 -18.65 74.90 8.60
CA ILE A 96 -19.46 75.96 7.98
C ILE A 96 -20.46 76.51 9.01
N SER A 97 -20.14 77.67 9.58
CA SER A 97 -21.07 78.39 10.44
C SER A 97 -22.21 79.02 9.61
N LYS A 98 -23.46 78.95 10.11
CA LYS A 98 -24.65 79.59 9.51
C LYS A 98 -24.47 81.05 9.07
N SER A 99 -23.60 81.79 9.76
CA SER A 99 -23.22 83.15 9.39
C SER A 99 -22.56 83.29 8.00
N LYS A 100 -21.81 82.28 7.55
CA LYS A 100 -21.19 82.24 6.21
C LYS A 100 -22.22 81.99 5.11
N LEU A 101 -23.26 81.20 5.41
CA LEU A 101 -24.32 80.87 4.46
C LEU A 101 -25.31 82.02 4.22
N ARG A 102 -25.47 82.93 5.19
CA ARG A 102 -26.33 84.13 5.04
C ARG A 102 -25.80 85.15 4.01
N VAL A 103 -24.49 85.22 3.77
CA VAL A 103 -23.88 86.16 2.82
C VAL A 103 -22.80 85.44 1.99
N LEU A 104 -23.28 84.63 1.05
CA LEU A 104 -22.48 83.74 0.20
C LEU A 104 -21.39 84.49 -0.59
N SER A 105 -21.66 85.72 -1.05
CA SER A 105 -20.73 86.56 -1.82
C SER A 105 -19.62 87.24 -1.02
N SER A 106 -19.65 87.17 0.33
CA SER A 106 -18.63 87.84 1.15
C SER A 106 -17.27 87.16 0.98
N SER A 107 -16.18 87.93 0.83
CA SER A 107 -14.84 87.41 0.49
C SER A 107 -14.35 86.25 1.40
N ASN A 108 -14.69 86.27 2.69
CA ASN A 108 -14.35 85.18 3.62
C ASN A 108 -15.25 83.93 3.49
N SER A 109 -16.49 84.09 3.02
CA SER A 109 -17.46 82.99 2.84
C SER A 109 -17.38 82.40 1.44
N TRP A 110 -17.10 83.22 0.42
CA TRP A 110 -16.98 82.79 -0.99
C TRP A 110 -15.96 81.66 -1.16
N ASN A 111 -14.84 81.70 -0.44
CA ASN A 111 -13.83 80.63 -0.45
C ASN A 111 -14.39 79.27 0.02
N VAL A 112 -15.34 79.28 0.97
CA VAL A 112 -16.01 78.08 1.50
C VAL A 112 -17.12 77.63 0.56
N VAL A 113 -17.87 78.58 -0.01
CA VAL A 113 -18.93 78.34 -1.01
C VAL A 113 -18.35 77.72 -2.28
N LEU A 114 -17.29 78.31 -2.83
CA LEU A 114 -16.51 77.76 -3.94
C LEU A 114 -16.03 76.33 -3.62
N GLY A 115 -15.59 76.10 -2.39
CA GLY A 115 -15.20 74.77 -1.89
C GLY A 115 -16.31 73.72 -2.03
N PHE A 116 -17.53 73.99 -1.53
CA PHE A 116 -18.61 73.00 -1.67
C PHE A 116 -19.17 72.94 -3.11
N LEU A 117 -19.21 74.05 -3.85
CA LEU A 117 -19.67 74.04 -5.25
C LEU A 117 -18.79 73.18 -6.17
N VAL A 118 -17.46 73.26 -6.05
CA VAL A 118 -16.55 72.37 -6.80
C VAL A 118 -16.78 70.92 -6.42
N TRP A 119 -16.94 70.64 -5.13
CA TRP A 119 -17.16 69.28 -4.65
C TRP A 119 -18.50 68.70 -5.15
N MET A 120 -19.56 69.51 -5.25
CA MET A 120 -20.84 69.08 -5.85
C MET A 120 -20.72 68.86 -7.37
N VAL A 121 -19.90 69.66 -8.07
CA VAL A 121 -19.55 69.39 -9.48
C VAL A 121 -18.80 68.06 -9.62
N GLU A 122 -17.84 67.80 -8.73
CA GLU A 122 -17.10 66.53 -8.70
C GLU A 122 -17.98 65.32 -8.39
N LEU A 123 -18.93 65.49 -7.46
CA LEU A 123 -19.93 64.47 -7.15
C LEU A 123 -20.79 64.14 -8.38
N ASN A 124 -21.27 65.15 -9.10
CA ASN A 124 -22.03 64.95 -10.34
C ASN A 124 -21.17 64.29 -11.44
N GLU A 125 -19.93 64.75 -11.65
CA GLU A 125 -19.01 64.12 -12.61
C GLU A 125 -18.72 62.65 -12.28
N ILE A 126 -18.78 62.24 -11.01
CA ILE A 126 -18.65 60.84 -10.59
C ILE A 126 -19.96 60.09 -10.85
N ALA A 127 -21.12 60.67 -10.53
CA ALA A 127 -22.43 60.09 -10.81
C ALA A 127 -22.63 59.82 -12.31
N ASP A 128 -22.37 60.83 -13.16
CA ASP A 128 -22.45 60.74 -14.63
C ASP A 128 -21.59 59.59 -15.19
N ARG A 129 -20.38 59.38 -14.63
CA ARG A 129 -19.47 58.27 -15.02
C ARG A 129 -19.98 56.91 -14.54
N MET A 130 -20.55 56.84 -13.34
CA MET A 130 -21.12 55.61 -12.78
C MET A 130 -22.35 55.15 -13.54
N GLU A 131 -23.20 56.08 -13.99
CA GLU A 131 -24.33 55.79 -14.88
C GLU A 131 -23.85 55.37 -16.27
N SER A 132 -22.90 56.11 -16.87
CA SER A 132 -22.35 55.76 -18.20
C SER A 132 -21.64 54.40 -18.23
N SER A 133 -21.07 53.95 -17.12
CA SER A 133 -20.46 52.62 -16.96
C SER A 133 -21.50 51.50 -16.83
N ARG A 134 -22.70 51.82 -16.34
CA ARG A 134 -23.86 50.91 -16.29
C ARG A 134 -24.58 50.89 -17.64
N ALA A 135 -23.97 50.24 -18.63
CA ALA A 135 -24.71 49.81 -19.82
C ALA A 135 -25.99 49.06 -19.40
N PRO A 136 -27.13 49.21 -20.10
CA PRO A 136 -28.40 48.61 -19.67
C PRO A 136 -28.33 47.07 -19.53
N ASP A 137 -27.56 46.38 -20.38
CA ASP A 137 -27.29 44.93 -20.27
C ASP A 137 -26.50 44.54 -19.00
N ASN A 138 -25.79 45.48 -18.38
CA ASN A 138 -24.97 45.23 -17.20
C ASN A 138 -25.76 45.31 -15.88
N LEU A 139 -27.00 45.83 -15.88
CA LEU A 139 -27.82 45.93 -14.66
C LEU A 139 -28.15 44.57 -14.04
N PHE A 140 -28.24 43.52 -14.88
CA PHE A 140 -28.50 42.14 -14.44
C PHE A 140 -27.28 41.21 -14.66
N SER A 141 -26.18 41.73 -15.21
CA SER A 141 -24.95 40.97 -15.45
C SER A 141 -23.99 41.01 -14.26
N ASN A 142 -24.52 40.80 -13.06
CA ASN A 142 -23.71 40.57 -11.87
C ASN A 142 -23.01 39.20 -12.01
N PRO A 143 -21.69 39.05 -11.77
CA PRO A 143 -20.94 37.81 -12.07
C PRO A 143 -21.35 36.53 -11.32
N GLY A 144 -22.39 36.59 -10.46
CA GLY A 144 -23.01 35.43 -9.81
C GLY A 144 -24.52 35.33 -10.00
N SER A 145 -25.15 36.19 -10.82
CA SER A 145 -26.58 36.09 -11.12
C SER A 145 -26.81 35.05 -12.21
N LYS A 146 -27.70 34.09 -11.92
CA LYS A 146 -28.07 33.03 -12.86
C LYS A 146 -28.80 33.60 -14.08
N PHE A 147 -28.73 32.89 -15.21
CA PHE A 147 -29.42 33.28 -16.44
C PHE A 147 -30.93 33.40 -16.20
N GLU A 148 -31.50 32.38 -15.55
CA GLU A 148 -32.92 32.26 -15.26
C GLU A 148 -33.42 33.42 -14.38
N GLU A 149 -32.63 33.81 -13.37
CA GLU A 149 -32.92 34.95 -12.50
C GLU A 149 -32.87 36.27 -13.27
N ARG A 150 -31.80 36.51 -14.06
CA ARG A 150 -31.64 37.70 -14.92
C ARG A 150 -32.82 37.89 -15.86
N VAL A 151 -33.16 36.84 -16.60
CA VAL A 151 -34.19 36.86 -17.63
C VAL A 151 -35.58 37.05 -16.99
N PHE A 152 -35.84 36.40 -15.86
CA PHE A 152 -37.07 36.60 -15.09
C PHE A 152 -37.19 38.03 -14.50
N TYR A 153 -36.10 38.62 -14.00
CA TYR A 153 -36.13 40.02 -13.54
C TYR A 153 -36.34 41.01 -14.69
N GLN A 154 -35.78 40.76 -15.88
CA GLN A 154 -36.03 41.59 -17.06
C GLN A 154 -37.51 41.52 -17.49
N TYR A 155 -38.09 40.32 -17.47
CA TYR A 155 -39.53 40.10 -17.65
C TYR A 155 -40.35 40.90 -16.62
N LEU A 156 -40.06 40.76 -15.32
CA LEU A 156 -40.77 41.48 -14.25
C LEU A 156 -40.68 43.01 -14.40
N VAL A 157 -39.53 43.56 -14.80
CA VAL A 157 -39.37 45.01 -15.04
C VAL A 157 -40.24 45.51 -16.19
N LYS A 158 -40.58 44.67 -17.18
CA LYS A 158 -41.50 44.99 -18.28
C LYS A 158 -42.97 44.79 -17.89
N ALA A 159 -43.30 43.68 -17.24
CA ALA A 159 -44.67 43.30 -16.90
C ALA A 159 -45.24 44.09 -15.71
N TYR A 160 -44.43 44.37 -14.68
CA TYR A 160 -44.92 45.00 -13.45
C TYR A 160 -45.48 46.43 -13.61
N PRO A 161 -44.90 47.33 -14.45
CA PRO A 161 -45.51 48.63 -14.73
C PRO A 161 -46.87 48.53 -15.45
N ILE A 162 -47.04 47.53 -16.32
CA ILE A 162 -48.30 47.28 -17.05
C ILE A 162 -49.38 46.83 -16.05
N TRP A 163 -49.02 45.86 -15.20
CA TRP A 163 -49.88 45.39 -14.10
C TRP A 163 -50.26 46.52 -13.12
N LEU A 164 -49.32 47.41 -12.78
CA LEU A 164 -49.58 48.57 -11.92
C LEU A 164 -50.58 49.58 -12.52
N ASN A 165 -50.64 49.67 -13.86
CA ASN A 165 -51.64 50.50 -14.55
C ASN A 165 -53.02 49.83 -14.63
N GLY A 166 -53.11 48.53 -14.31
CA GLY A 166 -54.34 47.73 -14.43
C GLY A 166 -54.62 47.22 -15.85
N ASP A 167 -53.64 47.32 -16.75
CA ASP A 167 -53.74 46.79 -18.12
C ASP A 167 -53.49 45.27 -18.13
N GLU A 168 -54.11 44.55 -19.08
CA GLU A 168 -53.79 43.13 -19.32
C GLU A 168 -52.39 42.99 -19.93
N GLU A 169 -51.65 41.96 -19.51
CA GLU A 169 -50.28 41.75 -19.97
C GLU A 169 -50.24 41.36 -21.47
N PRO A 170 -49.48 42.08 -22.31
CA PRO A 170 -49.31 41.70 -23.71
C PRO A 170 -48.52 40.40 -23.86
N GLY A 171 -49.09 39.40 -24.54
CA GLY A 171 -48.47 38.08 -24.75
C GLY A 171 -47.07 38.11 -25.39
N TYR A 172 -46.70 39.18 -26.10
CA TYR A 172 -45.34 39.32 -26.67
C TYR A 172 -44.25 39.35 -25.58
N ILE A 173 -44.57 39.71 -24.33
CA ILE A 173 -43.63 39.74 -23.21
C ILE A 173 -43.34 38.32 -22.72
N GLU A 174 -44.35 37.46 -22.68
CA GLU A 174 -44.22 36.03 -22.40
C GLU A 174 -43.54 35.29 -23.56
N ASP A 175 -43.85 35.65 -24.82
CA ASP A 175 -43.16 35.13 -26.00
C ASP A 175 -41.66 35.50 -25.98
N GLU A 176 -41.30 36.73 -25.60
CA GLU A 176 -39.90 37.16 -25.46
C GLU A 176 -39.17 36.32 -24.40
N LEU A 177 -39.80 36.11 -23.24
CA LEU A 177 -39.29 35.26 -22.16
C LEU A 177 -39.05 33.82 -22.64
N SER A 178 -40.05 33.22 -23.29
CA SER A 178 -40.00 31.86 -23.84
C SER A 178 -38.87 31.71 -24.87
N ASN A 179 -38.74 32.67 -25.80
CA ASN A 179 -37.69 32.65 -26.82
C ASN A 179 -36.27 32.69 -26.22
N GLN A 180 -36.03 33.48 -25.17
CA GLN A 180 -34.73 33.51 -24.49
C GLN A 180 -34.38 32.15 -23.84
N PHE A 181 -35.36 31.48 -23.20
CA PHE A 181 -35.17 30.12 -22.67
C PHE A 181 -34.95 29.07 -23.75
N LEU A 182 -35.63 29.17 -24.89
CA LEU A 182 -35.45 28.27 -26.03
C LEU A 182 -34.05 28.42 -26.65
N GLU A 183 -33.57 29.66 -26.83
CA GLU A 183 -32.22 29.93 -27.34
C GLU A 183 -31.15 29.39 -26.38
N GLN A 184 -31.27 29.64 -25.08
CA GLN A 184 -30.34 29.10 -24.08
C GLN A 184 -30.35 27.56 -24.04
N THR A 185 -31.53 26.94 -24.18
CA THR A 185 -31.66 25.47 -24.24
C THR A 185 -30.98 24.91 -25.49
N LYS A 186 -31.16 25.56 -26.65
CA LYS A 186 -30.51 25.18 -27.91
C LYS A 186 -28.99 25.31 -27.83
N ASN A 187 -28.49 26.41 -27.27
CA ASN A 187 -27.06 26.62 -27.05
C ASN A 187 -26.46 25.54 -26.13
N ALA A 188 -27.16 25.18 -25.05
CA ALA A 188 -26.74 24.10 -24.16
C ALA A 188 -26.76 22.72 -24.85
N GLN A 189 -27.73 22.45 -25.71
CA GLN A 189 -27.79 21.22 -26.51
C GLN A 189 -26.64 21.13 -27.53
N GLU A 190 -26.32 22.22 -28.23
CA GLU A 190 -25.20 22.28 -29.17
C GLU A 190 -23.85 22.07 -28.46
N GLN A 191 -23.65 22.66 -27.28
CA GLN A 191 -22.45 22.43 -26.46
C GLN A 191 -22.36 20.98 -25.96
N ASN A 192 -23.47 20.40 -25.49
CA ASN A 192 -23.49 18.99 -25.07
C ASN A 192 -23.15 18.04 -26.23
N GLN A 193 -23.70 18.26 -27.43
CA GLN A 193 -23.37 17.46 -28.61
C GLN A 193 -21.88 17.57 -28.99
N LEU A 194 -21.29 18.76 -28.87
CA LEU A 194 -19.86 18.97 -29.07
C LEU A 194 -19.02 18.21 -28.03
N TYR A 195 -19.40 18.25 -26.75
CA TYR A 195 -18.71 17.50 -25.70
C TYR A 195 -18.88 15.99 -25.83
N GLU A 196 -20.05 15.49 -26.24
CA GLU A 196 -20.28 14.06 -26.54
C GLU A 196 -19.41 13.60 -27.71
N ALA A 197 -19.26 14.41 -28.76
CA ALA A 197 -18.38 14.12 -29.88
C ALA A 197 -16.89 14.09 -29.45
N GLN A 198 -16.45 15.07 -28.65
CA GLN A 198 -15.08 15.11 -28.11
C GLN A 198 -14.79 13.94 -27.17
N LEU A 199 -15.73 13.59 -26.28
CA LEU A 199 -15.60 12.43 -25.40
C LEU A 199 -15.47 11.13 -26.19
N LYS A 200 -16.26 10.97 -27.25
CA LYS A 200 -16.16 9.80 -28.14
C LYS A 200 -14.83 9.75 -28.86
N GLU A 201 -14.33 10.87 -29.41
CA GLU A 201 -13.03 10.92 -30.07
C GLU A 201 -11.89 10.55 -29.10
N LEU A 202 -11.93 11.05 -27.85
CA LEU A 202 -10.97 10.71 -26.80
C LEU A 202 -11.08 9.23 -26.35
N GLN A 203 -12.29 8.65 -26.33
CA GLN A 203 -12.48 7.23 -26.05
C GLN A 203 -11.94 6.37 -27.21
N ASP A 204 -12.23 6.73 -28.46
CA ASP A 204 -11.70 6.06 -29.65
C ASP A 204 -10.16 6.19 -29.75
N GLU A 205 -9.54 7.24 -29.20
CA GLU A 205 -8.08 7.37 -29.06
C GLU A 205 -7.53 6.51 -27.92
N LEU A 206 -8.17 6.53 -26.75
CA LEU A 206 -7.79 5.70 -25.59
C LEU A 206 -7.86 4.21 -25.92
N ASP A 207 -8.93 3.76 -26.58
CA ASP A 207 -9.10 2.36 -26.97
C ASP A 207 -8.04 1.92 -28.00
N LYS A 208 -7.64 2.80 -28.92
CA LYS A 208 -6.49 2.54 -29.81
C LYS A 208 -5.19 2.39 -29.01
N LEU A 209 -4.91 3.31 -28.09
CA LEU A 209 -3.70 3.28 -27.26
C LEU A 209 -3.65 2.09 -26.29
N LEU A 210 -4.80 1.55 -25.88
CA LEU A 210 -4.91 0.33 -25.06
C LEU A 210 -4.82 -0.96 -25.90
N THR A 211 -5.34 -0.94 -27.14
CA THR A 211 -5.34 -2.10 -28.04
C THR A 211 -4.00 -2.27 -28.76
N GLU A 212 -3.34 -1.17 -29.12
CA GLU A 212 -1.97 -1.19 -29.61
C GLU A 212 -1.02 -1.57 -28.48
N LYS A 213 -0.37 -2.73 -28.59
CA LYS A 213 0.76 -3.08 -27.72
C LYS A 213 1.74 -1.90 -27.72
N PRO A 214 2.25 -1.44 -26.56
CA PRO A 214 3.19 -0.34 -26.50
C PRO A 214 4.35 -0.56 -27.49
N PRO A 215 4.75 0.43 -28.31
CA PRO A 215 5.81 0.24 -29.31
C PRO A 215 7.11 -0.30 -28.70
N LEU A 216 7.41 0.11 -27.46
CA LEU A 216 8.53 -0.40 -26.66
C LEU A 216 8.40 -1.91 -26.33
N SER A 217 7.20 -2.42 -26.08
CA SER A 217 6.95 -3.85 -25.86
C SER A 217 7.18 -4.66 -27.13
N ILE A 218 6.69 -4.16 -28.28
CA ILE A 218 6.91 -4.79 -29.59
C ILE A 218 8.40 -4.83 -29.92
N GLU A 219 9.12 -3.74 -29.68
CA GLU A 219 10.56 -3.66 -29.97
C GLU A 219 11.40 -4.49 -29.00
N ASN A 220 10.99 -4.62 -27.73
CA ASN A 220 11.61 -5.56 -26.79
C ASN A 220 11.37 -7.03 -27.16
N GLU A 221 10.16 -7.39 -27.64
CA GLU A 221 9.86 -8.73 -28.17
C GLU A 221 10.77 -9.05 -29.37
N LYS A 222 10.92 -8.13 -30.34
CA LYS A 222 11.86 -8.27 -31.46
C LYS A 222 13.31 -8.37 -31.00
N LYS A 223 13.73 -7.54 -30.05
CA LYS A 223 15.11 -7.54 -29.53
C LYS A 223 15.44 -8.91 -28.90
N ALA A 224 14.55 -9.46 -28.07
CA ALA A 224 14.73 -10.77 -27.48
C ALA A 224 14.80 -11.90 -28.53
N LEU A 225 13.98 -11.81 -29.59
CA LEU A 225 14.05 -12.72 -30.73
C LEU A 225 15.42 -12.65 -31.44
N PHE A 226 15.90 -11.44 -31.75
CA PHE A 226 17.19 -11.23 -32.41
C PHE A 226 18.39 -11.61 -31.53
N GLU A 227 18.32 -11.43 -30.21
CA GLU A 227 19.33 -11.91 -29.27
C GLU A 227 19.36 -13.44 -29.25
N SER A 228 18.20 -14.12 -29.22
CA SER A 228 18.11 -15.58 -29.33
C SER A 228 18.66 -16.11 -30.66
N ASP A 229 18.34 -15.47 -31.79
CA ASP A 229 18.84 -15.90 -33.10
C ASP A 229 20.33 -15.61 -33.28
N LYS A 230 20.83 -14.50 -32.72
CA LYS A 230 22.28 -14.21 -32.65
C LYS A 230 23.01 -15.30 -31.86
N GLU A 231 22.48 -15.75 -30.72
CA GLU A 231 23.08 -16.85 -29.95
C GLU A 231 23.09 -18.17 -30.73
N LYS A 232 21.98 -18.53 -31.39
CA LYS A 232 21.90 -19.73 -32.25
C LYS A 232 22.92 -19.67 -33.39
N LEU A 233 23.05 -18.52 -34.06
CA LEU A 233 24.01 -18.31 -35.15
C LEU A 233 25.45 -18.38 -34.63
N LEU A 234 25.77 -17.76 -33.49
CA LEU A 234 27.09 -17.87 -32.86
C LEU A 234 27.42 -19.32 -32.45
N ALA A 235 26.46 -20.05 -31.88
CA ALA A 235 26.64 -21.47 -31.55
C ALA A 235 26.85 -22.33 -32.80
N TYR A 236 26.18 -22.01 -33.92
CA TYR A 236 26.38 -22.67 -35.20
C TYR A 236 27.76 -22.36 -35.80
N CYS A 237 28.19 -21.09 -35.83
CA CYS A 237 29.53 -20.70 -36.29
C CYS A 237 30.62 -21.42 -35.49
N ASN A 238 30.56 -21.38 -34.14
CA ASN A 238 31.48 -22.11 -33.27
C ASN A 238 31.50 -23.63 -33.55
N LYS A 239 30.35 -24.24 -33.89
CA LYS A 239 30.25 -25.66 -34.25
C LYS A 239 30.92 -25.96 -35.60
N ILE A 240 30.82 -25.05 -36.58
CA ILE A 240 31.49 -25.17 -37.87
C ILE A 240 33.00 -24.93 -37.74
N GLU A 241 33.43 -23.88 -37.03
CA GLU A 241 34.84 -23.58 -36.75
C GLU A 241 35.55 -24.75 -36.05
N ARG A 242 34.90 -25.41 -35.08
CA ARG A 242 35.45 -26.62 -34.43
C ARG A 242 35.50 -27.85 -35.34
N LYS A 243 34.67 -27.92 -36.38
CA LYS A 243 34.67 -29.01 -37.37
C LYS A 243 35.68 -28.79 -38.48
N GLN A 244 35.92 -27.54 -38.88
CA GLN A 244 36.79 -27.20 -40.01
C GLN A 244 38.22 -27.77 -39.90
N PRO A 245 38.97 -27.66 -38.78
CA PRO A 245 40.32 -28.21 -38.69
C PRO A 245 40.31 -29.74 -38.67
N LYS A 246 39.28 -30.37 -38.08
CA LYS A 246 39.14 -31.84 -38.10
C LYS A 246 38.91 -32.38 -39.50
N LEU A 247 38.07 -31.71 -40.29
CA LEU A 247 37.83 -32.06 -41.68
C LEU A 247 39.07 -31.80 -42.55
N ARG A 248 39.79 -30.68 -42.34
CA ARG A 248 41.07 -30.42 -43.02
C ARG A 248 42.11 -31.49 -42.73
N ALA A 249 42.34 -31.83 -41.46
CA ALA A 249 43.29 -32.87 -41.07
C ALA A 249 42.88 -34.26 -41.58
N ALA A 250 41.59 -34.57 -41.64
CA ALA A 250 41.10 -35.82 -42.23
C ALA A 250 41.32 -35.88 -43.76
N ILE A 251 41.10 -34.77 -44.47
CA ILE A 251 41.39 -34.65 -45.91
C ILE A 251 42.90 -34.80 -46.15
N GLU A 252 43.72 -34.08 -45.38
CA GLU A 252 45.19 -34.09 -45.48
C GLU A 252 45.76 -35.49 -45.23
N LYS A 253 45.24 -36.21 -44.22
CA LYS A 253 45.58 -37.62 -44.01
C LYS A 253 45.14 -38.50 -45.18
N LEU A 254 43.89 -38.38 -45.65
CA LEU A 254 43.42 -39.19 -46.79
C LEU A 254 44.25 -38.95 -48.06
N SER A 255 44.68 -37.71 -48.32
CA SER A 255 45.56 -37.43 -49.45
C SER A 255 46.95 -38.05 -49.29
N ALA A 256 47.50 -38.07 -48.08
CA ALA A 256 48.78 -38.72 -47.81
C ALA A 256 48.70 -40.24 -47.91
N ASP A 257 47.63 -40.84 -47.39
CA ASP A 257 47.34 -42.28 -47.50
C ASP A 257 47.22 -42.69 -48.98
N VAL A 258 46.43 -41.95 -49.78
CA VAL A 258 46.26 -42.17 -51.24
C VAL A 258 47.58 -42.02 -52.01
N GLU A 259 48.42 -41.03 -51.68
CA GLU A 259 49.70 -40.85 -52.35
C GLU A 259 50.73 -41.94 -51.96
N SER A 260 50.61 -42.53 -50.76
CA SER A 260 51.39 -43.70 -50.35
C SER A 260 50.95 -44.94 -51.12
N GLU A 261 49.65 -45.23 -51.15
CA GLU A 261 49.07 -46.36 -51.89
C GLU A 261 49.41 -46.29 -53.39
N SER A 262 49.40 -45.09 -54.01
CA SER A 262 49.79 -44.96 -55.42
C SER A 262 51.28 -45.27 -55.67
N LYS A 263 52.17 -44.92 -54.72
CA LYS A 263 53.61 -45.23 -54.82
C LYS A 263 53.88 -46.71 -54.62
N GLU A 264 53.15 -47.36 -53.73
CA GLU A 264 53.21 -48.82 -53.55
C GLU A 264 52.69 -49.54 -54.81
N LEU A 265 51.57 -49.07 -55.38
CA LEU A 265 51.04 -49.58 -56.65
C LEU A 265 52.07 -49.45 -57.79
N ASP A 266 52.68 -48.28 -57.97
CA ASP A 266 53.71 -48.05 -58.99
C ASP A 266 54.95 -48.95 -58.76
N SER A 267 55.35 -49.19 -57.51
CA SER A 267 56.44 -50.11 -57.18
C SER A 267 56.10 -51.55 -57.57
N ILE A 268 54.91 -52.02 -57.18
CA ILE A 268 54.42 -53.38 -57.50
C ILE A 268 54.26 -53.55 -59.02
N MET A 269 53.76 -52.54 -59.74
CA MET A 269 53.65 -52.59 -61.21
C MET A 269 55.04 -52.67 -61.89
N ASN A 270 56.05 -51.98 -61.35
CA ASN A 270 57.42 -52.11 -61.83
C ASN A 270 58.00 -53.51 -61.54
N GLU A 271 57.80 -54.06 -60.33
CA GLU A 271 58.23 -55.42 -59.99
C GLU A 271 57.56 -56.48 -60.88
N ILE A 272 56.24 -56.40 -61.09
CA ILE A 272 55.52 -57.25 -62.04
C ILE A 272 56.11 -57.12 -63.44
N GLY A 273 56.45 -55.90 -63.89
CA GLY A 273 57.10 -55.66 -65.16
C GLY A 273 58.50 -56.30 -65.29
N ILE A 274 59.27 -56.31 -64.20
CA ILE A 274 60.60 -56.97 -64.13
C ILE A 274 60.43 -58.50 -64.14
N VAL A 275 59.56 -59.05 -63.28
CA VAL A 275 59.28 -60.49 -63.20
C VAL A 275 58.74 -61.02 -64.53
N THR A 276 57.84 -60.28 -65.19
CA THR A 276 57.29 -60.66 -66.51
C THR A 276 58.38 -60.72 -67.59
N LYS A 277 59.39 -59.84 -67.54
CA LYS A 277 60.55 -59.93 -68.45
C LYS A 277 61.41 -61.17 -68.15
N VAL A 278 61.74 -61.40 -66.88
CA VAL A 278 62.54 -62.58 -66.47
C VAL A 278 61.83 -63.88 -66.82
N VAL A 279 60.51 -63.98 -66.63
CA VAL A 279 59.71 -65.15 -67.00
C VAL A 279 59.65 -65.35 -68.51
N ASN A 280 59.55 -64.29 -69.31
CA ASN A 280 59.58 -64.40 -70.78
C ASN A 280 60.98 -64.75 -71.34
N GLU A 281 62.06 -64.41 -70.62
CA GLU A 281 63.44 -64.82 -70.95
C GLU A 281 63.74 -66.27 -70.54
N GLN A 282 63.01 -66.82 -69.58
CA GLN A 282 63.11 -68.20 -69.13
C GLN A 282 62.24 -69.14 -69.99
N GLN A 283 62.87 -69.85 -70.95
CA GLN A 283 62.19 -70.96 -71.66
C GLN A 283 62.06 -72.21 -70.78
N ILE A 284 61.14 -72.16 -69.81
CA ILE A 284 60.75 -73.30 -68.98
C ILE A 284 59.56 -74.01 -69.63
N SER A 285 59.68 -75.33 -69.80
CA SER A 285 58.61 -76.15 -70.39
C SER A 285 57.45 -76.35 -69.42
N VAL A 286 56.21 -76.39 -69.93
CA VAL A 286 54.98 -76.58 -69.12
C VAL A 286 55.06 -77.81 -68.21
N VAL A 287 55.71 -78.88 -68.66
CA VAL A 287 55.92 -80.13 -67.87
C VAL A 287 56.79 -79.91 -66.63
N GLU A 288 57.69 -78.93 -66.67
CA GLU A 288 58.57 -78.58 -65.57
C GLU A 288 57.85 -77.65 -64.58
N VAL A 289 56.98 -76.76 -65.09
CA VAL A 289 56.03 -75.98 -64.28
C VAL A 289 55.04 -76.89 -63.55
N ASP A 290 54.50 -77.93 -64.19
CA ASP A 290 53.59 -78.89 -63.53
C ASP A 290 54.29 -79.71 -62.43
N LYS A 291 55.57 -80.09 -62.63
CA LYS A 291 56.37 -80.73 -61.57
C LYS A 291 56.66 -79.77 -60.41
N MET A 292 57.02 -78.52 -60.72
CA MET A 292 57.24 -77.50 -59.70
C MET A 292 55.94 -77.15 -58.96
N SER A 293 54.78 -77.10 -59.64
CA SER A 293 53.48 -76.93 -59.01
C SER A 293 53.14 -78.12 -58.12
N SER A 294 53.37 -79.36 -58.59
CA SER A 294 53.10 -80.56 -57.80
C SER A 294 53.94 -80.63 -56.52
N GLU A 295 55.23 -80.30 -56.60
CA GLU A 295 56.11 -80.28 -55.41
C GLU A 295 55.82 -79.05 -54.53
N ARG A 296 55.46 -77.89 -55.12
CA ARG A 296 54.98 -76.72 -54.37
C ARG A 296 53.70 -77.05 -53.61
N ASP A 297 52.71 -77.67 -54.24
CA ASP A 297 51.42 -77.98 -53.62
C ASP A 297 51.56 -79.08 -52.55
N ARG A 298 52.56 -79.97 -52.71
CA ARG A 298 53.00 -80.89 -51.65
C ARG A 298 53.67 -80.16 -50.49
N LEU A 299 54.58 -79.23 -50.77
CA LEU A 299 55.26 -78.43 -49.75
C LEU A 299 54.31 -77.49 -49.03
N ILE A 300 53.31 -76.90 -49.70
CA ILE A 300 52.23 -76.11 -49.10
C ILE A 300 51.43 -76.98 -48.13
N LYS A 301 51.04 -78.22 -48.51
CA LYS A 301 50.35 -79.12 -47.58
C LYS A 301 51.20 -79.49 -46.35
N VAL A 302 52.50 -79.72 -46.54
CA VAL A 302 53.42 -79.97 -45.42
C VAL A 302 53.61 -78.71 -44.56
N LEU A 303 53.61 -77.52 -45.16
CA LEU A 303 53.67 -76.24 -44.46
C LEU A 303 52.39 -76.02 -43.64
N ASP A 304 51.20 -76.17 -44.23
CA ASP A 304 49.91 -76.10 -43.56
C ASP A 304 49.83 -77.10 -42.38
N GLU A 305 50.30 -78.34 -42.56
CA GLU A 305 50.36 -79.32 -41.47
C GLU A 305 51.33 -78.91 -40.34
N ILE A 306 52.46 -78.27 -40.67
CA ILE A 306 53.43 -77.77 -39.69
C ILE A 306 52.89 -76.51 -39.00
N GLU A 307 52.24 -75.61 -39.73
CA GLU A 307 51.67 -74.37 -39.22
C GLU A 307 50.44 -74.64 -38.34
N GLN A 308 49.57 -75.59 -38.71
CA GLN A 308 48.51 -76.09 -37.84
C GLN A 308 49.06 -76.71 -36.55
N ARG A 309 50.14 -77.51 -36.63
CA ARG A 309 50.80 -78.05 -35.42
C ARG A 309 51.48 -76.97 -34.59
N ALA A 310 52.05 -75.94 -35.23
CA ALA A 310 52.65 -74.80 -34.54
C ALA A 310 51.59 -73.97 -33.82
N ASN A 311 50.46 -73.67 -34.49
CA ASN A 311 49.33 -72.96 -33.91
C ASN A 311 48.68 -73.76 -32.76
N GLN A 312 48.46 -75.07 -32.92
CA GLN A 312 48.00 -75.94 -31.82
C GLN A 312 48.97 -75.93 -30.63
N LYS A 313 50.29 -75.94 -30.89
CA LYS A 313 51.29 -75.85 -29.82
C LYS A 313 51.34 -74.45 -29.20
N GLN A 314 51.09 -73.39 -29.96
CA GLN A 314 51.00 -72.03 -29.45
C GLN A 314 49.73 -71.82 -28.62
N GLU A 315 48.60 -72.42 -28.98
CA GLU A 315 47.38 -72.48 -28.16
C GLU A 315 47.62 -73.29 -26.87
N GLU A 316 48.28 -74.46 -26.94
CA GLU A 316 48.69 -75.20 -25.74
C GLU A 316 49.65 -74.41 -24.84
N ILE A 317 50.53 -73.58 -25.41
CA ILE A 317 51.43 -72.69 -24.67
C ILE A 317 50.61 -71.57 -24.02
N TRP A 318 49.76 -70.87 -24.77
CA TRP A 318 48.89 -69.81 -24.22
C TRP A 318 48.01 -70.36 -23.09
N GLU A 319 47.37 -71.51 -23.29
CA GLU A 319 46.51 -72.11 -22.25
C GLU A 319 47.31 -72.45 -20.98
N LYS A 320 48.57 -72.90 -21.11
CA LYS A 320 49.47 -73.13 -19.98
C LYS A 320 49.97 -71.83 -19.35
N GLU A 321 50.35 -70.83 -20.12
CA GLU A 321 50.78 -69.52 -19.63
C GLU A 321 49.65 -68.79 -18.90
N SER A 322 48.43 -68.86 -19.42
CA SER A 322 47.23 -68.31 -18.78
C SER A 322 46.91 -69.03 -17.47
N LYS A 323 47.02 -70.37 -17.42
CA LYS A 323 46.93 -71.15 -16.17
C LYS A 323 48.03 -70.78 -15.18
N ILE A 324 49.28 -70.60 -15.64
CA ILE A 324 50.40 -70.16 -14.80
C ILE A 324 50.12 -68.76 -14.22
N GLN A 325 49.74 -67.79 -15.05
CA GLN A 325 49.37 -66.44 -14.61
C GLN A 325 48.22 -66.45 -13.61
N GLN A 326 47.17 -67.25 -13.86
CA GLN A 326 46.08 -67.42 -12.90
C GLN A 326 46.60 -67.97 -11.57
N THR A 327 47.44 -69.01 -11.58
CA THR A 327 48.03 -69.54 -10.32
C THR A 327 48.95 -68.54 -9.62
N VAL A 328 49.65 -67.66 -10.35
CA VAL A 328 50.45 -66.59 -9.75
C VAL A 328 49.54 -65.55 -9.08
N TYR A 329 48.44 -65.12 -9.73
CA TYR A 329 47.47 -64.22 -9.11
C TYR A 329 46.79 -64.83 -7.88
N GLU A 330 46.47 -66.13 -7.91
CA GLU A 330 45.94 -66.86 -6.75
C GLU A 330 46.97 -66.93 -5.60
N ILE A 331 48.26 -67.08 -5.92
CA ILE A 331 49.36 -67.07 -4.95
C ILE A 331 49.56 -65.67 -4.34
N ASP A 332 49.54 -64.60 -5.15
CA ASP A 332 49.68 -63.21 -4.69
C ASP A 332 48.49 -62.79 -3.80
N ASP A 333 47.26 -63.16 -4.15
CA ASP A 333 46.06 -62.94 -3.34
C ASP A 333 46.12 -63.70 -2.01
N LEU A 334 46.66 -64.93 -2.00
CA LEU A 334 46.92 -65.68 -0.77
C LEU A 334 48.03 -65.05 0.09
N GLU A 335 49.11 -64.50 -0.50
CA GLU A 335 50.13 -63.73 0.24
C GLU A 335 49.49 -62.50 0.90
N LEU A 336 48.73 -61.71 0.14
CA LEU A 336 48.07 -60.50 0.65
C LEU A 336 47.13 -60.84 1.80
N LYS A 337 46.22 -61.80 1.62
CA LYS A 337 45.28 -62.26 2.66
C LYS A 337 46.00 -62.77 3.90
N TYR A 338 47.08 -63.54 3.74
CA TYR A 338 47.88 -64.02 4.86
C TYR A 338 48.55 -62.85 5.62
N ASN A 339 49.22 -61.95 4.89
CA ASN A 339 49.91 -60.80 5.49
C ASN A 339 48.94 -59.79 6.13
N GLU A 340 47.72 -59.63 5.63
CA GLU A 340 46.66 -58.86 6.28
C GLU A 340 46.18 -59.51 7.59
N ASN A 341 45.98 -60.83 7.60
CA ASN A 341 45.66 -61.58 8.82
C ASN A 341 46.78 -61.49 9.87
N VAL A 342 48.06 -61.52 9.47
CA VAL A 342 49.19 -61.29 10.38
C VAL A 342 49.21 -59.84 10.89
N LYS A 343 48.91 -58.84 10.06
CA LYS A 343 48.74 -57.44 10.53
C LYS A 343 47.58 -57.29 11.51
N ALA A 344 46.50 -58.06 11.36
CA ALA A 344 45.40 -58.08 12.32
C ALA A 344 45.80 -58.76 13.65
N LEU A 345 46.54 -59.87 13.60
CA LEU A 345 47.12 -60.54 14.78
C LEU A 345 48.06 -59.61 15.56
N ASN A 346 48.93 -58.87 14.86
CA ASN A 346 49.86 -57.92 15.50
C ASN A 346 49.18 -56.67 16.12
N LYS A 347 47.87 -56.46 15.89
CA LYS A 347 47.06 -55.45 16.59
C LYS A 347 46.42 -55.96 17.89
N LEU A 348 46.67 -57.21 18.27
CA LEU A 348 46.18 -57.84 19.50
C LEU A 348 47.30 -58.09 20.54
N PRO A 349 48.18 -57.13 20.88
CA PRO A 349 49.13 -57.34 21.96
C PRO A 349 48.37 -57.42 23.30
N PRO A 350 48.53 -58.49 24.10
CA PRO A 350 48.05 -58.49 25.48
C PRO A 350 48.87 -57.49 26.31
N GLU A 351 48.26 -56.89 27.35
CA GLU A 351 48.86 -55.82 28.16
C GLU A 351 50.20 -56.18 28.83
N ASN A 352 50.53 -57.47 28.97
CA ASN A 352 51.79 -57.95 29.53
C ASN A 352 52.91 -58.06 28.45
N ALA A 353 53.17 -56.95 27.74
CA ALA A 353 53.95 -56.91 26.50
C ALA A 353 55.49 -56.82 26.65
N GLU A 354 56.08 -57.40 27.70
CA GLU A 354 57.55 -57.43 27.88
C GLU A 354 58.17 -58.82 27.80
N THR A 355 57.42 -59.91 28.03
CA THR A 355 58.00 -61.28 28.11
C THR A 355 57.74 -62.17 26.89
N GLN A 356 56.99 -61.70 25.87
CA GLN A 356 56.53 -62.55 24.75
C GLN A 356 56.59 -61.89 23.34
N LYS A 357 57.34 -60.80 23.16
CA LYS A 357 57.44 -60.10 21.87
C LYS A 357 58.01 -60.99 20.74
N ASP A 358 59.03 -61.80 21.01
CA ASP A 358 59.66 -62.73 20.06
C ASP A 358 58.70 -63.70 19.35
N ILE A 359 57.51 -63.96 19.91
CA ILE A 359 56.53 -64.90 19.34
C ILE A 359 55.77 -64.27 18.16
N PHE A 360 55.52 -62.96 18.20
CA PHE A 360 54.78 -62.22 17.17
C PHE A 360 55.71 -61.60 16.10
N GLU A 361 57.03 -61.60 16.33
CA GLU A 361 58.01 -61.10 15.37
C GLU A 361 58.33 -62.13 14.26
N ASN A 362 58.48 -61.62 13.03
CA ASN A 362 58.79 -62.36 11.81
C ASN A 362 57.74 -63.44 11.43
N LEU A 363 56.46 -63.04 11.36
CA LEU A 363 55.35 -63.87 10.87
C LEU A 363 54.88 -63.53 9.44
N THR A 364 55.30 -62.40 8.86
CA THR A 364 54.94 -62.01 7.47
C THR A 364 55.73 -62.82 6.44
N ILE A 365 55.03 -63.25 5.39
CA ILE A 365 55.59 -63.98 4.24
C ILE A 365 55.94 -62.99 3.13
N LYS A 366 56.96 -63.31 2.32
CA LYS A 366 57.12 -62.78 0.96
C LYS A 366 57.31 -63.92 -0.02
N ILE A 367 56.65 -63.84 -1.16
CA ILE A 367 56.78 -64.83 -2.24
C ILE A 367 57.70 -64.29 -3.33
N ASN A 368 58.75 -65.05 -3.64
CA ASN A 368 59.70 -64.74 -4.71
C ASN A 368 59.45 -65.67 -5.90
N THR A 369 58.64 -65.20 -6.84
CA THR A 369 58.26 -65.92 -8.07
C THR A 369 59.42 -66.17 -9.04
N SER A 370 60.61 -65.62 -8.78
CA SER A 370 61.83 -65.82 -9.57
C SER A 370 62.81 -66.84 -8.98
N ALA A 371 62.46 -67.52 -7.88
CA ALA A 371 63.33 -68.50 -7.24
C ALA A 371 63.39 -69.84 -8.00
N SER A 372 64.58 -70.27 -8.44
CA SER A 372 64.78 -71.51 -9.21
C SER A 372 64.55 -72.82 -8.43
N ASN A 373 64.17 -72.77 -7.16
CA ASN A 373 64.06 -73.93 -6.28
C ASN A 373 62.72 -73.86 -5.51
N PRO A 374 61.84 -74.89 -5.57
CA PRO A 374 60.50 -74.82 -4.97
C PRO A 374 60.47 -74.52 -3.48
N GLY A 375 61.52 -74.90 -2.74
CA GLY A 375 61.66 -74.61 -1.30
C GLY A 375 62.11 -73.19 -0.95
N GLN A 376 62.44 -72.34 -1.93
CA GLN A 376 62.89 -70.95 -1.76
C GLN A 376 61.88 -69.93 -2.32
N ILE A 377 60.71 -70.39 -2.78
CA ILE A 377 59.63 -69.53 -3.29
C ILE A 377 59.02 -68.68 -2.17
N CYS A 378 59.06 -69.13 -0.91
CA CYS A 378 58.47 -68.47 0.25
C CYS A 378 59.51 -68.24 1.34
N GLU A 379 59.78 -66.97 1.67
CA GLU A 379 60.67 -66.58 2.76
C GLU A 379 59.86 -65.83 3.85
N PRO A 380 59.86 -66.27 5.13
CA PRO A 380 60.41 -67.52 5.66
C PRO A 380 59.51 -68.76 5.38
N ASN A 381 59.99 -69.96 5.72
CA ASN A 381 59.33 -71.22 5.37
C ASN A 381 58.09 -71.49 6.25
N ILE A 382 56.93 -71.64 5.59
CA ILE A 382 55.61 -71.80 6.20
C ILE A 382 55.57 -72.95 7.22
N LYS A 383 56.09 -74.14 6.87
CA LYS A 383 55.92 -75.36 7.68
C LYS A 383 56.91 -75.47 8.84
N SER A 384 58.14 -75.02 8.66
CA SER A 384 59.20 -75.19 9.67
C SER A 384 59.26 -74.05 10.69
N GLU A 385 58.88 -72.83 10.31
CA GLU A 385 59.10 -71.63 11.14
C GLU A 385 57.80 -70.91 11.52
N ILE A 386 56.87 -70.76 10.57
CA ILE A 386 55.63 -70.00 10.78
C ILE A 386 54.58 -70.84 11.51
N GLU A 387 54.28 -72.05 11.02
CA GLU A 387 53.28 -72.96 11.59
C GLU A 387 53.44 -73.20 13.11
N PRO A 388 54.63 -73.57 13.65
CA PRO A 388 54.80 -73.76 15.09
C PRO A 388 54.70 -72.46 15.91
N LYS A 389 55.02 -71.29 15.33
CA LYS A 389 54.78 -69.99 15.99
C LYS A 389 53.29 -69.67 16.04
N LEU A 390 52.57 -69.85 14.93
CA LEU A 390 51.11 -69.63 14.87
C LEU A 390 50.35 -70.55 15.82
N TYR A 391 50.78 -71.81 16.00
CA TYR A 391 50.18 -72.69 17.02
C TYR A 391 50.36 -72.13 18.44
N LYS A 392 51.53 -71.58 18.79
CA LYS A 392 51.75 -70.93 20.10
C LYS A 392 50.94 -69.64 20.26
N VAL A 393 50.86 -68.80 19.22
CA VAL A 393 50.00 -67.60 19.21
C VAL A 393 48.53 -68.01 19.40
N ARG A 394 48.07 -69.07 18.73
CA ARG A 394 46.72 -69.61 18.87
C ARG A 394 46.45 -70.12 20.29
N GLU A 395 47.39 -70.83 20.91
CA GLU A 395 47.27 -71.32 22.29
C GLU A 395 47.15 -70.15 23.28
N LEU A 396 47.98 -69.11 23.13
CA LEU A 396 47.92 -67.88 23.94
C LEU A 396 46.59 -67.13 23.74
N LEU A 397 46.15 -66.94 22.49
CA LEU A 397 44.88 -66.26 22.19
C LEU A 397 43.65 -67.04 22.65
N ILE A 398 43.69 -68.39 22.63
CA ILE A 398 42.64 -69.22 23.22
C ILE A 398 42.65 -69.08 24.75
N GLY A 399 43.83 -69.04 25.39
CA GLY A 399 43.97 -68.79 26.82
C GLY A 399 43.40 -67.43 27.25
N GLU A 400 43.77 -66.35 26.57
CA GLU A 400 43.22 -65.01 26.84
C GLU A 400 41.73 -64.92 26.48
N SER A 401 41.28 -65.59 25.41
CA SER A 401 39.85 -65.67 25.07
C SER A 401 39.05 -66.36 26.17
N HIS A 402 39.55 -67.45 26.76
CA HIS A 402 38.91 -68.09 27.91
C HIS A 402 38.93 -67.22 29.18
N LYS A 403 39.99 -66.45 29.43
CA LYS A 403 40.00 -65.45 30.52
C LYS A 403 38.94 -64.36 30.29
N MET A 404 38.89 -63.77 29.10
CA MET A 404 37.88 -62.77 28.76
C MET A 404 36.46 -63.34 28.77
N GLN A 405 36.24 -64.58 28.30
CA GLN A 405 34.96 -65.26 28.43
C GLN A 405 34.55 -65.47 29.89
N SER A 406 35.51 -65.79 30.77
CA SER A 406 35.27 -65.91 32.21
C SER A 406 34.92 -64.57 32.85
N GLN A 407 35.59 -63.49 32.45
CA GLN A 407 35.26 -62.12 32.87
C GLN A 407 33.89 -61.67 32.35
N ILE A 408 33.57 -61.94 31.08
CA ILE A 408 32.25 -61.68 30.48
C ILE A 408 31.17 -62.48 31.21
N PHE A 409 31.44 -63.73 31.61
CA PHE A 409 30.51 -64.53 32.38
C PHE A 409 30.28 -63.93 33.78
N ALA A 410 31.33 -63.52 34.48
CA ALA A 410 31.22 -62.83 35.77
C ALA A 410 30.43 -61.52 35.66
N ILE A 411 30.74 -60.66 34.69
CA ILE A 411 30.02 -59.40 34.44
C ILE A 411 28.56 -59.65 34.04
N LYS A 412 28.27 -60.71 33.26
CA LYS A 412 26.89 -61.11 32.95
C LYS A 412 26.14 -61.62 34.18
N GLN A 413 26.82 -62.32 35.09
CA GLN A 413 26.24 -62.77 36.35
C GLN A 413 25.91 -61.59 37.26
N GLU A 414 26.83 -60.61 37.38
CA GLU A 414 26.57 -59.34 38.07
C GLU A 414 25.43 -58.54 37.40
N SER A 415 25.40 -58.48 36.07
CA SER A 415 24.32 -57.81 35.32
C SER A 415 22.96 -58.47 35.56
N SER A 416 22.89 -59.80 35.61
CA SER A 416 21.65 -60.53 35.94
C SER A 416 21.20 -60.26 37.38
N GLN A 417 22.13 -60.22 38.33
CA GLN A 417 21.82 -59.87 39.72
C GLN A 417 21.32 -58.42 39.85
N LEU A 418 21.86 -57.49 39.06
CA LEU A 418 21.38 -56.11 38.99
C LEU A 418 20.01 -56.01 38.30
N GLU A 419 19.72 -56.82 37.27
CA GLU A 419 18.39 -56.91 36.65
C GLU A 419 17.34 -57.47 37.63
N ASP A 420 17.68 -58.50 38.41
CA ASP A 420 16.81 -59.04 39.46
C ASP A 420 16.52 -57.99 40.55
N LEU A 421 17.54 -57.24 40.99
CA LEU A 421 17.38 -56.10 41.91
C LEU A 421 16.54 -54.96 41.31
N ILE A 422 16.67 -54.68 40.01
CA ILE A 422 15.84 -53.69 39.30
C ILE A 422 14.38 -54.17 39.27
N ASN A 423 14.13 -55.46 39.06
CA ASN A 423 12.79 -56.02 39.07
C ASN A 423 12.16 -55.97 40.48
N GLU A 424 12.88 -56.36 41.53
CA GLU A 424 12.40 -56.28 42.92
C GLU A 424 12.15 -54.83 43.37
N THR A 425 13.02 -53.89 43.00
CA THR A 425 12.81 -52.45 43.26
C THR A 425 11.68 -51.86 42.42
N SER A 426 11.43 -52.38 41.21
CA SER A 426 10.28 -52.00 40.37
C SER A 426 8.95 -52.51 40.94
N GLU A 427 8.89 -53.75 41.41
CA GLU A 427 7.69 -54.32 42.05
C GLU A 427 7.35 -53.60 43.36
N THR A 428 8.36 -53.32 44.19
CA THR A 428 8.15 -52.52 45.42
C THR A 428 7.74 -51.09 45.12
N LEU A 429 8.29 -50.45 44.07
CA LEU A 429 7.80 -49.15 43.58
C LEU A 429 6.35 -49.23 43.08
N ALA A 430 5.96 -50.29 42.37
CA ALA A 430 4.60 -50.47 41.88
C ALA A 430 3.59 -50.62 43.04
N GLU A 431 3.94 -51.39 44.08
CA GLU A 431 3.09 -51.53 45.28
C GLU A 431 3.02 -50.21 46.08
N LEU A 432 4.13 -49.48 46.22
CA LEU A 432 4.15 -48.13 46.83
C LEU A 432 3.32 -47.11 46.04
N ASN A 433 3.41 -47.12 44.72
CA ASN A 433 2.65 -46.20 43.86
C ASN A 433 1.15 -46.54 43.88
N LYS A 434 0.79 -47.83 44.00
CA LYS A 434 -0.58 -48.31 44.23
C LYS A 434 -1.10 -47.90 45.62
N GLN A 435 -0.27 -47.91 46.66
CA GLN A 435 -0.62 -47.35 47.98
C GLN A 435 -0.80 -45.83 47.92
N ALA A 436 0.12 -45.10 47.25
CA ALA A 436 0.00 -43.66 47.04
C ALA A 436 -1.28 -43.29 46.28
N LYS A 437 -1.63 -44.05 45.23
CA LYS A 437 -2.88 -43.88 44.48
C LYS A 437 -4.11 -44.09 45.35
N ARG A 438 -4.15 -45.16 46.17
CA ARG A 438 -5.23 -45.38 47.15
C ARG A 438 -5.35 -44.23 48.16
N HIS A 439 -4.24 -43.72 48.67
CA HIS A 439 -4.24 -42.56 49.57
C HIS A 439 -4.67 -41.28 48.87
N GLN A 440 -4.35 -41.10 47.58
CA GLN A 440 -4.79 -39.96 46.78
C GLN A 440 -6.29 -40.03 46.45
N GLU A 441 -6.80 -41.22 46.12
CA GLU A 441 -8.24 -41.50 45.96
C GLU A 441 -8.98 -41.18 47.27
N MET A 442 -8.52 -41.74 48.40
CA MET A 442 -9.09 -41.46 49.74
C MET A 442 -9.01 -39.97 50.11
N CYS A 443 -7.92 -39.27 49.80
CA CYS A 443 -7.83 -37.81 49.99
C CYS A 443 -8.78 -37.03 49.08
N SER A 444 -9.09 -37.54 47.88
CA SER A 444 -10.03 -36.92 46.95
C SER A 444 -11.48 -37.11 47.39
N GLU A 445 -11.83 -38.31 47.89
CA GLU A 445 -13.11 -38.59 48.52
C GLU A 445 -13.31 -37.72 49.78
N LEU A 446 -12.29 -37.64 50.65
CA LEU A 446 -12.34 -36.79 51.85
C LEU A 446 -12.50 -35.31 51.48
N ARG A 447 -11.81 -34.83 50.43
CA ARG A 447 -12.00 -33.46 49.91
C ARG A 447 -13.40 -33.25 49.35
N SER A 448 -13.97 -34.23 48.65
CA SER A 448 -15.36 -34.16 48.16
C SER A 448 -16.35 -34.11 49.32
N SER A 449 -16.16 -34.95 50.34
CA SER A 449 -16.97 -34.96 51.57
C SER A 449 -16.88 -33.64 52.32
N ILE A 450 -15.67 -33.07 52.47
CA ILE A 450 -15.48 -31.75 53.10
C ILE A 450 -16.15 -30.64 52.26
N LEU A 451 -16.10 -30.73 50.93
CA LEU A 451 -16.76 -29.77 50.05
C LEU A 451 -18.29 -29.84 50.21
N GLU A 452 -18.85 -31.05 50.25
CA GLU A 452 -20.27 -31.30 50.43
C GLU A 452 -20.76 -30.91 51.84
N GLU A 453 -20.00 -31.21 52.90
CA GLU A 453 -20.26 -30.69 54.25
C GLU A 453 -20.12 -29.16 54.34
N SER A 454 -19.22 -28.55 53.55
CA SER A 454 -19.04 -27.08 53.53
C SER A 454 -20.17 -26.34 52.80
N LEU A 455 -20.87 -27.01 51.88
CA LEU A 455 -21.98 -26.42 51.15
C LEU A 455 -23.16 -26.09 52.05
N ALA A 456 -23.48 -26.90 53.07
CA ALA A 456 -24.60 -26.63 53.96
C ALA A 456 -24.41 -25.32 54.79
N PRO A 457 -23.29 -25.13 55.53
CA PRO A 457 -22.98 -23.84 56.17
C PRO A 457 -22.87 -22.70 55.16
N SER A 458 -22.30 -22.93 53.98
CA SER A 458 -22.17 -21.85 52.98
C SER A 458 -23.53 -21.40 52.44
N MET A 459 -24.49 -22.32 52.22
CA MET A 459 -25.87 -21.99 51.84
C MET A 459 -26.65 -21.34 53.00
N GLU A 460 -26.35 -21.69 54.25
CA GLU A 460 -26.92 -21.04 55.42
C GLU A 460 -26.38 -19.61 55.58
N ILE A 461 -25.08 -19.38 55.37
CA ILE A 461 -24.47 -18.04 55.27
C ILE A 461 -25.12 -17.25 54.12
N ASP A 462 -25.27 -17.84 52.93
CA ASP A 462 -25.91 -17.21 51.77
C ASP A 462 -27.37 -16.81 52.03
N ASN A 463 -28.07 -17.54 52.89
CA ASN A 463 -29.44 -17.22 53.32
C ASN A 463 -29.45 -16.14 54.40
N LEU A 464 -28.54 -16.21 55.38
CA LEU A 464 -28.36 -15.17 56.39
C LEU A 464 -27.90 -13.84 55.77
N GLU A 465 -27.05 -13.85 54.74
CA GLU A 465 -26.69 -12.64 53.98
C GLU A 465 -27.90 -12.08 53.22
N LYS A 466 -28.78 -12.92 52.68
CA LYS A 466 -30.05 -12.47 52.08
C LYS A 466 -31.01 -11.90 53.13
N GLU A 467 -31.08 -12.48 54.32
CA GLU A 467 -31.86 -11.91 55.43
C GLU A 467 -31.27 -10.58 55.92
N ILE A 468 -29.94 -10.49 56.07
CA ILE A 468 -29.23 -9.25 56.39
C ILE A 468 -29.51 -8.21 55.32
N PHE A 469 -29.42 -8.54 54.03
CA PHE A 469 -29.73 -7.61 52.93
C PHE A 469 -31.21 -7.16 52.93
N LEU A 470 -32.14 -8.06 53.28
CA LEU A 470 -33.56 -7.70 53.45
C LEU A 470 -33.76 -6.79 54.67
N ILE A 471 -33.06 -7.03 55.77
CA ILE A 471 -33.05 -6.19 56.97
C ILE A 471 -32.40 -4.84 56.64
N GLU A 472 -31.27 -4.78 55.95
CA GLU A 472 -30.62 -3.54 55.50
C GLU A 472 -31.51 -2.74 54.55
N LYS A 473 -32.21 -3.41 53.63
CA LYS A 473 -33.20 -2.76 52.76
C LYS A 473 -34.41 -2.27 53.55
N ALA A 474 -34.82 -2.98 54.60
CA ALA A 474 -35.89 -2.56 55.50
C ALA A 474 -35.45 -1.39 56.40
N THR A 475 -34.25 -1.42 56.98
CA THR A 475 -33.70 -0.33 57.80
C THR A 475 -33.38 0.89 56.95
N ALA A 476 -32.83 0.75 55.74
CA ALA A 476 -32.67 1.86 54.79
C ALA A 476 -34.03 2.41 54.32
N LYS A 477 -35.09 1.58 54.22
CA LYS A 477 -36.44 2.06 53.96
C LYS A 477 -37.03 2.81 55.17
N ILE A 478 -36.83 2.31 56.38
CA ILE A 478 -37.23 2.97 57.63
C ILE A 478 -36.45 4.26 57.84
N GLU A 479 -35.16 4.29 57.53
CA GLU A 479 -34.29 5.47 57.62
C GLU A 479 -34.67 6.51 56.58
N ASN A 480 -34.94 6.11 55.33
CA ASN A 480 -35.47 7.01 54.32
C ASN A 480 -36.88 7.50 54.66
N GLN A 481 -37.73 6.66 55.28
CA GLN A 481 -39.03 7.07 55.78
C GLN A 481 -38.90 8.04 56.96
N ALA A 482 -37.99 7.82 57.90
CA ALA A 482 -37.69 8.73 59.00
C ALA A 482 -37.05 10.05 58.50
N LYS A 483 -36.20 10.01 57.47
CA LYS A 483 -35.70 11.19 56.75
C LYS A 483 -36.84 11.91 56.02
N HIS A 484 -37.80 11.19 55.44
CA HIS A 484 -38.96 11.76 54.79
C HIS A 484 -39.94 12.38 55.81
N GLU A 485 -40.15 11.76 56.97
CA GLU A 485 -40.95 12.27 58.07
C GLU A 485 -40.26 13.46 58.76
N HIS A 486 -38.93 13.45 58.88
CA HIS A 486 -38.14 14.58 59.36
C HIS A 486 -38.20 15.76 58.38
N THR A 487 -38.03 15.52 57.07
CA THR A 487 -38.17 16.57 56.05
C THR A 487 -39.62 17.04 55.89
N ALA A 488 -40.61 16.18 56.05
CA ALA A 488 -42.03 16.54 56.09
C ALA A 488 -42.37 17.33 57.36
N SER A 489 -41.77 17.01 58.51
CA SER A 489 -41.90 17.81 59.74
C SER A 489 -41.18 19.16 59.63
N LYS A 490 -40.00 19.21 59.00
CA LYS A 490 -39.27 20.45 58.69
C LYS A 490 -40.03 21.30 57.68
N THR A 491 -40.66 20.69 56.68
CA THR A 491 -41.54 21.36 55.72
C THR A 491 -42.86 21.79 56.36
N ARG A 492 -43.42 21.03 57.31
CA ARG A 492 -44.57 21.44 58.13
C ARG A 492 -44.20 22.60 59.06
N PHE A 493 -43.03 22.59 59.69
CA PHE A 493 -42.54 23.71 60.48
C PHE A 493 -42.33 24.96 59.61
N GLY A 494 -41.72 24.78 58.43
CA GLY A 494 -41.60 25.82 57.42
C GLY A 494 -42.95 26.33 56.91
N SER A 495 -43.93 25.43 56.71
CA SER A 495 -45.29 25.80 56.31
C SER A 495 -46.06 26.44 57.45
N ILE A 496 -45.85 26.07 58.71
CA ILE A 496 -46.43 26.73 59.89
C ILE A 496 -45.82 28.12 60.07
N THR A 497 -44.53 28.29 59.80
CA THR A 497 -43.89 29.62 59.75
C THR A 497 -44.44 30.43 58.56
N ARG A 498 -44.70 29.77 57.43
CA ARG A 498 -45.30 30.40 56.25
C ARG A 498 -46.77 30.75 56.46
N THR A 499 -47.57 29.91 57.12
CA THR A 499 -48.98 30.20 57.48
C THR A 499 -49.08 31.11 58.69
N TYR A 500 -48.06 31.21 59.55
CA TYR A 500 -47.96 32.29 60.53
C TYR A 500 -47.74 33.63 59.80
N ASN A 501 -46.86 33.67 58.80
CA ASN A 501 -46.65 34.85 57.96
C ASN A 501 -47.84 35.12 57.01
N GLU A 502 -48.54 34.10 56.51
CA GLU A 502 -49.72 34.24 55.65
C GLU A 502 -50.98 34.50 56.46
N HIS A 503 -51.15 34.02 57.70
CA HIS A 503 -52.20 34.52 58.59
C HIS A 503 -51.88 35.95 59.03
N SER A 504 -50.61 36.32 59.26
CA SER A 504 -50.22 37.74 59.41
C SER A 504 -50.62 38.56 58.16
N SER A 505 -50.48 37.99 56.96
CA SER A 505 -50.83 38.65 55.68
C SER A 505 -52.28 38.44 55.20
N SER A 506 -53.07 37.56 55.81
CA SER A 506 -54.46 37.22 55.43
C SER A 506 -55.46 37.61 56.51
N LEU A 507 -55.04 37.75 57.76
CA LEU A 507 -55.63 38.75 58.66
C LEU A 507 -55.56 40.14 58.01
N SER A 508 -54.51 40.39 57.21
CA SER A 508 -54.41 41.57 56.34
C SER A 508 -55.20 41.47 55.01
N LYS A 509 -56.01 40.42 54.75
CA LYS A 509 -56.66 40.20 53.42
C LYS A 509 -58.06 39.56 53.38
N GLU A 510 -58.45 38.67 54.30
CA GLU A 510 -59.81 38.08 54.37
C GLU A 510 -60.90 39.13 54.70
N LEU A 511 -60.43 40.32 55.09
CA LEU A 511 -60.93 41.68 54.84
C LEU A 511 -61.65 41.98 53.49
N VAL A 512 -62.05 41.00 52.64
CA VAL A 512 -62.47 41.23 51.22
C VAL A 512 -63.65 40.40 50.66
N ASP A 513 -63.82 39.11 50.99
CA ASP A 513 -64.59 38.14 50.16
C ASP A 513 -65.98 37.73 50.73
N SER A 514 -66.56 36.57 50.33
CA SER A 514 -67.62 35.76 51.00
C SER A 514 -69.01 35.54 50.33
N LEU A 515 -69.25 35.77 49.01
CA LEU A 515 -70.61 36.18 48.55
C LEU A 515 -71.33 35.49 47.35
N ASP A 516 -70.92 34.31 46.83
CA ASP A 516 -71.40 33.79 45.50
C ASP A 516 -72.36 32.53 45.52
N ASN A 517 -71.98 31.35 44.95
CA ASN A 517 -72.57 30.00 45.20
C ASN A 517 -74.00 29.66 44.64
N VAL A 518 -74.84 28.88 45.35
CA VAL A 518 -76.31 28.63 45.13
C VAL A 518 -76.77 27.77 43.91
N LEU A 519 -76.00 27.56 42.84
CA LEU A 519 -76.52 27.23 41.49
C LEU A 519 -76.67 25.75 40.99
N LYS A 520 -76.58 24.70 41.83
CA LYS A 520 -76.27 23.30 41.39
C LYS A 520 -77.45 22.30 41.40
N MET A 521 -77.28 21.12 42.02
CA MET A 521 -78.27 20.05 42.22
C MET A 521 -78.71 19.32 40.92
N GLN A 522 -79.95 18.82 40.90
CA GLN A 522 -80.76 18.41 39.74
C GLN A 522 -80.35 17.22 38.85
N ALA A 523 -79.07 16.94 38.57
CA ALA A 523 -78.65 15.78 37.75
C ALA A 523 -78.90 14.39 38.41
N HIS A 524 -79.55 14.40 39.58
CA HIS A 524 -80.01 13.32 40.47
C HIS A 524 -80.74 12.13 39.81
N VAL A 525 -81.10 12.20 38.53
CA VAL A 525 -82.13 11.36 37.89
C VAL A 525 -81.54 10.17 37.09
N LYS A 526 -80.31 9.75 37.43
CA LYS A 526 -79.69 8.49 36.97
C LYS A 526 -80.37 7.28 37.66
N SER A 527 -79.61 6.23 37.97
CA SER A 527 -79.95 5.15 38.92
C SER A 527 -81.05 4.16 38.49
N ARG A 528 -82.28 4.60 38.17
CA ARG A 528 -83.46 3.74 38.40
C ARG A 528 -83.73 2.56 37.44
N PHE A 529 -83.02 2.44 36.31
CA PHE A 529 -83.47 1.56 35.21
C PHE A 529 -82.78 0.19 35.06
N ALA A 530 -81.65 -0.08 35.72
CA ALA A 530 -80.79 -1.23 35.38
C ALA A 530 -81.17 -2.59 36.05
N GLN A 531 -82.38 -2.74 36.62
CA GLN A 531 -82.65 -3.76 37.66
C GLN A 531 -83.58 -4.94 37.27
N SER A 532 -84.11 -5.02 36.04
CA SER A 532 -85.38 -5.71 35.79
C SER A 532 -85.35 -7.22 35.47
N LEU A 533 -84.67 -7.66 34.41
CA LEU A 533 -85.22 -8.74 33.54
C LEU A 533 -84.47 -10.09 33.50
N LYS A 534 -83.55 -10.36 34.43
CA LYS A 534 -82.60 -11.50 34.41
C LYS A 534 -83.19 -12.89 34.82
N LEU A 535 -84.49 -13.17 34.58
CA LEU A 535 -85.29 -14.03 35.49
C LEU A 535 -85.95 -15.33 34.97
N PHE A 536 -85.89 -15.73 33.69
CA PHE A 536 -86.56 -16.97 33.22
C PHE A 536 -85.71 -17.82 32.26
N ASN A 537 -85.02 -18.82 32.81
CA ASN A 537 -84.48 -20.00 32.11
C ASN A 537 -85.22 -21.23 32.65
N GLN A 538 -85.87 -22.03 31.80
CA GLN A 538 -86.33 -23.39 32.10
C GLN A 538 -86.42 -24.21 30.81
#